data_AF-A0A971FGF0-F1
#
_entry.id   AF-A0A971FGF0-F1
#
_cell.length_a   1.000
_cell.length_b   1.000
_cell.length_c   1.000
_cell.angle_alpha   90.00
_cell.angle_beta   90.00
_cell.angle_gamma   90.00
#
_symmetry.space_group_name_H-M   'P 1'
#
loop_
_entity.id
_entity.type
_entity.pdbx_description
1 polymer ?
#
loop_
_entity_poly.entity_id
_entity_poly.type
_entity_poly.pdbx_seq_one_letter_code
_entity_poly.pdbx_strand_id
1 'polypeptide(L)'
;MGHRPTPADQLSWSVADVDYVVAKAAQAVDAADWLTYRCCLFAARTGMQRDPRWVPIHQKALTSPRREKVALDHGYALRETLRMLGQANSAEAAALLVQANQAAFWGAPFAGQALRESTKETLVHLRSVAVSALGLMDAEISLPILQTMADQYPNKQPVAKPSSEYEFEDGAGYQIQKLINEINAR
;
A
#
# COMPACT_ATOMS: atom_id res chain seq x y z
N MET A 1 -32.28 0.87 -30.10
CA MET A 1 -30.95 1.47 -29.95
C MET A 1 -30.65 1.56 -28.47
N GLY A 2 -29.75 0.72 -27.97
CA GLY A 2 -29.43 0.64 -26.54
C GLY A 2 -28.55 1.82 -26.14
N HIS A 3 -29.00 2.59 -25.15
CA HIS A 3 -28.18 3.59 -24.48
C HIS A 3 -26.97 2.87 -23.87
N ARG A 4 -25.76 3.15 -24.37
CA ARG A 4 -24.54 2.86 -23.64
C ARG A 4 -24.46 3.85 -22.46
N PRO A 5 -24.34 3.39 -21.21
CA PRO A 5 -24.08 4.28 -20.09
C PRO A 5 -22.73 4.97 -20.30
N THR A 6 -22.67 6.26 -20.01
CA THR A 6 -21.46 7.09 -20.09
C THR A 6 -20.67 7.02 -18.77
N PRO A 7 -19.38 7.40 -18.73
CA PRO A 7 -18.50 7.25 -17.57
C PRO A 7 -18.83 8.16 -16.35
N ALA A 8 -20.03 8.74 -16.30
CA ALA A 8 -20.43 9.73 -15.30
C ALA A 8 -21.21 9.14 -14.11
N ASP A 9 -21.46 7.83 -14.07
CA ASP A 9 -21.96 7.16 -12.88
C ASP A 9 -20.79 6.87 -11.92
N GLN A 10 -20.08 7.93 -11.50
CA GLN A 10 -19.37 7.85 -10.22
C GLN A 10 -20.45 7.61 -9.17
N LEU A 11 -20.44 6.45 -8.54
CA LEU A 11 -21.25 6.17 -7.36
C LEU A 11 -21.02 7.33 -6.37
N SER A 12 -21.97 8.26 -6.30
CA SER A 12 -21.95 9.32 -5.31
C SER A 12 -22.36 8.68 -3.99
N TRP A 13 -21.37 8.21 -3.25
CA TRP A 13 -21.58 7.62 -1.93
C TRP A 13 -22.26 8.63 -1.02
N SER A 14 -23.35 8.22 -0.36
CA SER A 14 -23.95 9.05 0.67
C SER A 14 -23.04 9.11 1.90
N VAL A 15 -23.19 10.14 2.73
CA VAL A 15 -22.45 10.23 4.01
C VAL A 15 -22.67 8.97 4.85
N ALA A 16 -23.90 8.45 4.87
CA ALA A 16 -24.25 7.22 5.60
C ALA A 16 -23.50 5.98 5.07
N ASP A 17 -23.31 5.87 3.75
CA ASP A 17 -22.55 4.76 3.17
C ASP A 17 -21.07 4.84 3.53
N VAL A 18 -20.47 6.04 3.44
CA VAL A 18 -19.08 6.24 3.83
C VAL A 18 -18.88 5.92 5.31
N ASP A 19 -19.76 6.43 6.17
CA ASP A 19 -19.72 6.16 7.62
C ASP A 19 -19.84 4.67 7.92
N TYR A 20 -20.74 3.98 7.23
CA TYR A 20 -20.91 2.53 7.38
C TYR A 20 -19.65 1.77 6.98
N VAL A 21 -19.08 2.05 5.79
CA VAL A 21 -17.90 1.33 5.30
C VAL A 21 -16.68 1.61 6.18
N VAL A 22 -16.46 2.85 6.61
CA VAL A 22 -15.37 3.22 7.52
C VAL A 22 -15.52 2.52 8.86
N ALA A 23 -16.71 2.55 9.46
CA ALA A 23 -16.98 1.87 10.73
C ALA A 23 -16.78 0.34 10.62
N LYS A 24 -17.23 -0.25 9.51
CA LYS A 24 -17.05 -1.69 9.24
C LYS A 24 -15.60 -2.07 9.03
N ALA A 25 -14.82 -1.24 8.32
CA ALA A 25 -13.40 -1.46 8.16
C ALA A 25 -12.66 -1.43 9.50
N ALA A 26 -12.95 -0.44 10.34
CA ALA A 26 -12.37 -0.34 11.68
C ALA A 26 -12.71 -1.57 12.53
N GLN A 27 -13.99 -1.96 12.57
CA GLN A 27 -14.43 -3.15 13.29
C GLN A 27 -13.74 -4.43 12.80
N ALA A 28 -13.59 -4.58 11.47
CA ALA A 28 -12.97 -5.74 10.87
C ALA A 28 -11.48 -5.86 11.22
N VAL A 29 -10.75 -4.74 11.21
CA VAL A 29 -9.35 -4.72 11.66
C VAL A 29 -9.25 -5.11 13.14
N ASP A 30 -10.13 -4.60 13.98
CA ASP A 30 -10.14 -4.86 15.43
C ASP A 30 -10.41 -6.34 15.74
N ALA A 31 -11.29 -6.96 14.97
CA ALA A 31 -11.62 -8.37 15.08
C ALA A 31 -10.65 -9.30 14.31
N ALA A 32 -9.66 -8.75 13.62
CA ALA A 32 -8.80 -9.47 12.67
C ALA A 32 -9.59 -10.24 11.59
N ASP A 33 -10.76 -9.71 11.18
CA ASP A 33 -11.55 -10.19 10.05
C ASP A 33 -11.04 -9.58 8.74
N TRP A 34 -9.97 -10.17 8.21
CA TRP A 34 -9.28 -9.67 7.03
C TRP A 34 -10.11 -9.75 5.76
N LEU A 35 -11.03 -10.71 5.64
CA LEU A 35 -11.90 -10.82 4.49
C LEU A 35 -12.87 -9.62 4.43
N THR A 36 -13.55 -9.33 5.55
CA THR A 36 -14.44 -8.17 5.63
C THR A 36 -13.68 -6.87 5.42
N TYR A 37 -12.49 -6.73 6.00
CA TYR A 37 -11.65 -5.56 5.79
C TYR A 37 -11.30 -5.36 4.31
N ARG A 38 -10.93 -6.43 3.58
CA ARG A 38 -10.68 -6.36 2.13
C ARG A 38 -11.89 -5.92 1.34
N CYS A 39 -13.07 -6.46 1.65
CA CYS A 39 -14.32 -6.01 1.02
C CYS A 39 -14.53 -4.51 1.22
N CYS A 40 -14.24 -3.99 2.42
CA CYS A 40 -14.32 -2.56 2.70
C CYS A 40 -13.28 -1.76 1.88
N LEU A 41 -12.04 -2.26 1.73
CA LEU A 41 -11.05 -1.63 0.85
C LEU A 41 -11.52 -1.58 -0.61
N PHE A 42 -12.10 -2.66 -1.13
CA PHE A 42 -12.64 -2.68 -2.48
C PHE A 42 -13.79 -1.68 -2.67
N ALA A 43 -14.71 -1.57 -1.72
CA ALA A 43 -15.75 -0.56 -1.76
C ALA A 43 -15.15 0.86 -1.74
N ALA A 44 -14.19 1.11 -0.85
CA ALA A 44 -13.55 2.41 -0.71
C ALA A 44 -12.83 2.91 -1.98
N ARG A 45 -12.30 1.99 -2.81
CA ARG A 45 -11.64 2.32 -4.09
C ARG A 45 -12.56 2.98 -5.12
N THR A 46 -13.86 2.93 -4.91
CA THR A 46 -14.85 3.47 -5.85
C THR A 46 -15.34 4.87 -5.47
N GLY A 47 -14.57 5.63 -4.67
CA GLY A 47 -14.87 7.03 -4.37
C GLY A 47 -14.58 7.50 -2.95
N MET A 48 -14.09 6.64 -2.04
CA MET A 48 -13.81 6.99 -0.63
C MET A 48 -12.32 7.01 -0.30
N GLN A 49 -11.43 6.75 -1.26
CA GLN A 49 -10.01 6.55 -1.01
C GLN A 49 -9.31 7.76 -0.34
N ARG A 50 -9.85 8.97 -0.52
CA ARG A 50 -9.33 10.21 0.07
C ARG A 50 -9.98 10.59 1.41
N ASP A 51 -10.93 9.80 1.93
CA ASP A 51 -11.51 10.09 3.25
C ASP A 51 -10.42 9.92 4.33
N PRO A 52 -10.13 10.96 5.13
CA PRO A 52 -9.00 10.97 6.05
C PRO A 52 -9.13 9.93 7.17
N ARG A 53 -10.34 9.42 7.44
CA ARG A 53 -10.58 8.40 8.48
C ARG A 53 -9.97 7.05 8.12
N TRP A 54 -9.61 6.82 6.86
CA TRP A 54 -8.96 5.59 6.42
C TRP A 54 -7.51 5.45 6.90
N VAL A 55 -6.75 6.54 6.98
CA VAL A 55 -5.31 6.47 7.32
C VAL A 55 -5.07 5.82 8.69
N PRO A 56 -5.79 6.19 9.77
CA PRO A 56 -5.68 5.50 11.06
C PRO A 56 -6.06 4.01 11.01
N ILE A 57 -7.06 3.65 10.20
CA ILE A 57 -7.49 2.25 10.03
C ILE A 57 -6.38 1.45 9.31
N HIS A 58 -5.80 2.02 8.25
CA HIS A 58 -4.69 1.44 7.51
C HIS A 58 -3.45 1.26 8.38
N GLN A 59 -3.10 2.27 9.20
CA GLN A 59 -2.03 2.17 10.19
C GLN A 59 -2.26 0.95 11.09
N LYS A 60 -3.46 0.85 11.69
CA LYS A 60 -3.81 -0.25 12.58
C LYS A 60 -3.72 -1.61 11.88
N ALA A 61 -4.20 -1.71 10.63
CA ALA A 61 -4.10 -2.93 9.85
C ALA A 61 -2.63 -3.34 9.58
N LEU A 62 -1.80 -2.38 9.16
CA LEU A 62 -0.38 -2.63 8.86
C LEU A 62 0.44 -2.99 10.10
N THR A 63 0.07 -2.51 11.29
CA THR A 63 0.75 -2.83 12.55
C THR A 63 0.06 -3.91 13.38
N SER A 64 -1.01 -4.53 12.85
CA SER A 64 -1.73 -5.57 13.58
C SER A 64 -0.85 -6.79 13.85
N PRO A 65 -0.96 -7.43 15.02
CA PRO A 65 -0.20 -8.63 15.34
C PRO A 65 -0.37 -9.71 14.27
N ARG A 66 0.74 -10.39 13.96
CA ARG A 66 0.79 -11.44 12.95
C ARG A 66 1.30 -12.73 13.58
N ARG A 67 0.77 -13.84 13.08
CA ARG A 67 1.41 -15.15 13.25
C ARG A 67 2.57 -15.25 12.24
N GLU A 68 3.52 -16.11 12.54
CA GLU A 68 4.66 -16.39 11.63
C GLU A 68 4.18 -16.78 10.22
N LYS A 69 3.05 -17.50 10.13
CA LYS A 69 2.32 -17.77 8.87
C LYS A 69 1.08 -16.90 8.79
N VAL A 70 1.11 -15.90 7.92
CA VAL A 70 0.00 -14.99 7.66
C VAL A 70 -1.05 -15.69 6.81
N ALA A 71 -2.32 -15.59 7.23
CA ALA A 71 -3.45 -16.08 6.45
C ALA A 71 -3.54 -15.37 5.09
N LEU A 72 -4.03 -16.07 4.07
CA LEU A 72 -4.08 -15.56 2.69
C LEU A 72 -4.75 -14.19 2.59
N ASP A 73 -5.94 -14.03 3.20
CA ASP A 73 -6.67 -12.76 3.19
C ASP A 73 -5.95 -11.64 3.93
N HIS A 74 -5.25 -11.94 5.01
CA HIS A 74 -4.44 -10.93 5.69
C HIS A 74 -3.30 -10.45 4.79
N GLY A 75 -2.61 -11.36 4.09
CA GLY A 75 -1.56 -11.00 3.13
C GLY A 75 -2.08 -10.09 2.01
N TYR A 76 -3.25 -10.42 1.43
CA TYR A 76 -3.87 -9.55 0.42
C TYR A 76 -4.31 -8.20 1.00
N ALA A 77 -4.88 -8.19 2.21
CA ALA A 77 -5.28 -6.97 2.90
C ALA A 77 -4.11 -6.02 3.12
N LEU A 78 -2.93 -6.51 3.51
CA LEU A 78 -1.72 -5.69 3.68
C LEU A 78 -1.31 -5.03 2.36
N ARG A 79 -1.25 -5.80 1.28
CA ARG A 79 -0.90 -5.29 -0.05
C ARG A 79 -1.90 -4.25 -0.55
N GLU A 80 -3.19 -4.52 -0.39
CA GLU A 80 -4.28 -3.61 -0.78
C GLU A 80 -4.25 -2.33 0.07
N THR A 81 -3.95 -2.43 1.36
CA THR A 81 -3.80 -1.28 2.27
C THR A 81 -2.68 -0.35 1.83
N LEU A 82 -1.49 -0.88 1.48
CA LEU A 82 -0.39 -0.05 0.95
C LEU A 82 -0.79 0.68 -0.33
N ARG A 83 -1.51 0.01 -1.23
CA ARG A 83 -2.01 0.66 -2.46
C ARG A 83 -3.02 1.75 -2.15
N MET A 84 -3.93 1.52 -1.21
CA MET A 84 -4.94 2.51 -0.78
C MET A 84 -4.31 3.76 -0.18
N LEU A 85 -3.25 3.61 0.62
CA LEU A 85 -2.47 4.74 1.13
C LEU A 85 -1.92 5.59 -0.02
N GLY A 86 -1.40 4.97 -1.08
CA GLY A 86 -0.98 5.67 -2.30
C GLY A 86 -2.09 6.48 -2.99
N GLN A 87 -3.35 6.07 -2.83
CA GLN A 87 -4.51 6.74 -3.43
C GLN A 87 -5.16 7.78 -2.51
N ALA A 88 -4.87 7.74 -1.21
CA ALA A 88 -5.36 8.70 -0.22
C ALA A 88 -4.80 10.11 -0.45
N ASN A 89 -3.60 10.19 -1.03
CA ASN A 89 -2.99 11.44 -1.50
C ASN A 89 -2.89 12.51 -0.40
N SER A 90 -2.45 12.09 0.80
CA SER A 90 -2.22 12.95 1.96
C SER A 90 -0.81 12.78 2.51
N ALA A 91 -0.32 13.77 3.25
CA ALA A 91 1.00 13.73 3.88
C ALA A 91 1.12 12.60 4.91
N GLU A 92 0.06 12.33 5.67
CA GLU A 92 0.00 11.27 6.67
C GLU A 92 0.09 9.89 6.02
N ALA A 93 -0.64 9.69 4.91
CA ALA A 93 -0.54 8.45 4.14
C ALA A 93 0.87 8.25 3.57
N ALA A 94 1.50 9.33 3.09
CA ALA A 94 2.86 9.28 2.55
C ALA A 94 3.88 8.94 3.64
N ALA A 95 3.74 9.55 4.82
CA ALA A 95 4.59 9.25 5.99
C ALA A 95 4.47 7.78 6.42
N LEU A 96 3.26 7.20 6.36
CA LEU A 96 3.06 5.78 6.66
C LEU A 96 3.70 4.88 5.60
N LEU A 97 3.63 5.24 4.31
CA LEU A 97 4.35 4.50 3.27
C LEU A 97 5.87 4.54 3.45
N VAL A 98 6.42 5.68 3.88
CA VAL A 98 7.85 5.81 4.22
C VAL A 98 8.21 4.91 5.41
N GLN A 99 7.36 4.86 6.44
CA GLN A 99 7.57 3.94 7.57
C GLN A 99 7.49 2.47 7.13
N ALA A 100 6.51 2.11 6.28
CA ALA A 100 6.35 0.76 5.76
C ALA A 100 7.49 0.30 4.83
N ASN A 101 8.31 1.23 4.33
CA ASN A 101 9.58 0.88 3.68
C ASN A 101 10.62 0.35 4.68
N GLN A 102 10.55 0.70 5.96
CA GLN A 102 11.55 0.24 6.93
C GLN A 102 11.28 -1.19 7.37
N ALA A 103 12.32 -2.05 7.39
CA ALA A 103 12.18 -3.43 7.84
C ALA A 103 11.65 -3.51 9.29
N ALA A 104 12.10 -2.60 10.16
CA ALA A 104 11.70 -2.56 11.57
C ALA A 104 10.21 -2.26 11.79
N PHE A 105 9.55 -1.57 10.85
CA PHE A 105 8.11 -1.27 10.94
C PHE A 105 7.25 -2.54 11.00
N TRP A 106 7.70 -3.60 10.32
CA TRP A 106 6.96 -4.83 10.17
C TRP A 106 7.02 -5.74 11.42
N GLY A 107 7.99 -5.50 12.29
CA GLY A 107 8.14 -6.20 13.57
C GLY A 107 8.65 -7.63 13.40
N ALA A 108 7.97 -8.57 14.05
CA ALA A 108 8.35 -9.98 14.08
C ALA A 108 8.34 -10.61 12.67
N PRO A 109 9.19 -11.64 12.42
CA PRO A 109 9.18 -12.38 11.17
C PRO A 109 7.80 -12.94 10.80
N PHE A 110 7.42 -12.80 9.53
CA PHE A 110 6.22 -13.42 8.99
C PHE A 110 6.33 -13.69 7.49
N ALA A 111 5.68 -14.75 7.04
CA ALA A 111 5.57 -15.15 5.64
C ALA A 111 4.14 -15.60 5.31
N GLY A 112 3.80 -15.71 4.03
CA GLY A 112 2.47 -16.18 3.64
C GLY A 112 2.31 -16.26 2.14
N GLN A 113 1.44 -17.18 1.68
CA GLN A 113 1.25 -17.48 0.26
C GLN A 113 0.87 -16.26 -0.60
N ALA A 114 0.07 -15.34 -0.07
CA ALA A 114 -0.30 -14.09 -0.78
C ALA A 114 0.84 -13.07 -0.87
N LEU A 115 1.89 -13.24 -0.07
CA LEU A 115 3.06 -12.38 0.01
C LEU A 115 4.23 -13.09 -0.68
N ARG A 116 5.02 -13.85 0.09
CA ARG A 116 6.11 -14.73 -0.36
C ARG A 116 6.35 -15.86 0.65
N GLU A 117 7.12 -16.86 0.23
CA GLU A 117 7.35 -18.08 1.00
C GLU A 117 8.23 -17.87 2.23
N SER A 118 9.17 -16.92 2.17
CA SER A 118 10.03 -16.55 3.29
C SER A 118 9.72 -15.15 3.85
N THR A 119 10.13 -14.92 5.10
CA THR A 119 10.07 -13.59 5.73
C THR A 119 10.88 -12.57 4.94
N LYS A 120 12.09 -12.93 4.51
CA LYS A 120 12.97 -12.04 3.75
C LYS A 120 12.27 -11.56 2.48
N GLU A 121 11.78 -12.48 1.66
CA GLU A 121 11.09 -12.15 0.41
C GLU A 121 9.78 -11.38 0.65
N THR A 122 9.07 -11.69 1.75
CA THR A 122 7.84 -10.98 2.13
C THR A 122 8.14 -9.52 2.46
N LEU A 123 9.18 -9.25 3.25
CA LEU A 123 9.60 -7.89 3.58
C LEU A 123 10.07 -7.15 2.33
N VAL A 124 10.89 -7.77 1.48
CA VAL A 124 11.29 -7.17 0.19
C VAL A 124 10.04 -6.78 -0.60
N HIS A 125 9.09 -7.70 -0.76
CA HIS A 125 7.87 -7.46 -1.51
C HIS A 125 7.05 -6.28 -0.96
N LEU A 126 6.76 -6.28 0.34
CA LEU A 126 5.94 -5.24 0.98
C LEU A 126 6.62 -3.87 0.93
N ARG A 127 7.94 -3.80 1.16
CA ARG A 127 8.73 -2.57 1.04
C ARG A 127 8.70 -2.03 -0.39
N SER A 128 8.86 -2.89 -1.40
CA SER A 128 8.73 -2.51 -2.81
C SER A 128 7.32 -2.06 -3.19
N VAL A 129 6.27 -2.65 -2.59
CA VAL A 129 4.89 -2.19 -2.78
C VAL A 129 4.69 -0.81 -2.16
N ALA A 130 5.23 -0.55 -0.97
CA ALA A 130 5.16 0.76 -0.32
C ALA A 130 5.82 1.85 -1.17
N VAL A 131 7.00 1.59 -1.74
CA VAL A 131 7.67 2.49 -2.70
C VAL A 131 6.82 2.73 -3.94
N SER A 132 6.28 1.67 -4.54
CA SER A 132 5.39 1.80 -5.71
C SER A 132 4.16 2.64 -5.42
N ALA A 133 3.60 2.52 -4.21
CA ALA A 133 2.43 3.27 -3.80
C ALA A 133 2.69 4.78 -3.67
N LEU A 134 3.92 5.21 -3.34
CA LEU A 134 4.28 6.63 -3.39
C LEU A 134 4.13 7.20 -4.81
N GLY A 135 4.42 6.41 -5.85
CA GLY A 135 4.24 6.84 -7.25
C GLY A 135 2.78 6.98 -7.73
N LEU A 136 1.81 6.61 -6.88
CA LEU A 136 0.37 6.81 -7.13
C LEU A 136 -0.14 8.14 -6.59
N MET A 137 0.63 8.80 -5.71
CA MET A 137 0.27 10.10 -5.15
C MET A 137 0.59 11.22 -6.13
N ASP A 138 0.08 12.42 -5.85
CA ASP A 138 0.41 13.63 -6.60
C ASP A 138 1.92 13.93 -6.47
N ALA A 139 2.46 14.59 -7.49
CA ALA A 139 3.89 14.86 -7.60
C ALA A 139 4.38 15.74 -6.44
N GLU A 140 3.57 16.71 -6.02
CA GLU A 140 3.88 17.64 -4.94
C GLU A 140 4.11 16.94 -3.59
N ILE A 141 3.47 15.79 -3.36
CA ILE A 141 3.63 14.99 -2.15
C ILE A 141 4.77 13.98 -2.31
N SER A 142 4.74 13.21 -3.40
CA SER A 142 5.61 12.04 -3.56
C SER A 142 7.03 12.38 -4.00
N LEU A 143 7.22 13.38 -4.86
CA LEU A 143 8.50 13.65 -5.49
C LEU A 143 9.59 14.06 -4.47
N PRO A 144 9.34 14.96 -3.50
CA PRO A 144 10.35 15.30 -2.48
C PRO A 144 10.76 14.08 -1.62
N ILE A 145 9.80 13.20 -1.33
CA ILE A 145 10.04 11.97 -0.56
C ILE A 145 10.92 11.02 -1.37
N LEU A 146 10.53 10.76 -2.62
CA LEU A 146 11.27 9.85 -3.50
C LEU A 146 12.70 10.36 -3.77
N GLN A 147 12.89 11.67 -3.93
CA GLN A 147 14.22 12.29 -4.04
C GLN A 147 15.07 12.01 -2.79
N THR A 148 14.52 12.26 -1.60
CA THR A 148 15.20 11.96 -0.32
C THR A 148 15.56 10.48 -0.19
N MET A 149 14.68 9.58 -0.67
CA MET A 149 14.95 8.14 -0.66
C MET A 149 16.00 7.74 -1.70
N ALA A 150 16.06 8.41 -2.85
CA ALA A 150 17.06 8.14 -3.89
C ALA A 150 18.49 8.39 -3.37
N ASP A 151 18.67 9.35 -2.47
CA ASP A 151 19.94 9.61 -1.81
C ASP A 151 20.36 8.48 -0.85
N GLN A 152 19.38 7.80 -0.23
CA GLN A 152 19.62 6.65 0.65
C GLN A 152 19.93 5.36 -0.14
N TYR A 153 19.43 5.27 -1.37
CA TYR A 153 19.61 4.11 -2.26
C TYR A 153 20.29 4.54 -3.58
N PRO A 154 21.60 4.85 -3.55
CA PRO A 154 22.29 5.47 -4.70
C PRO A 154 22.49 4.52 -5.88
N ASN A 155 22.38 3.20 -5.68
CA ASN A 155 22.52 2.24 -6.78
C ASN A 155 21.26 2.22 -7.65
N LYS A 156 21.36 2.81 -8.84
CA LYS A 156 20.27 2.94 -9.81
C LYS A 156 20.29 1.86 -10.88
N GLN A 157 21.19 0.88 -10.78
CA GLN A 157 21.30 -0.19 -11.78
C GLN A 157 20.31 -1.32 -11.47
N PRO A 158 19.71 -1.93 -12.50
CA PRO A 158 18.93 -3.14 -12.30
C PRO A 158 19.85 -4.27 -11.81
N VAL A 159 19.44 -4.95 -10.73
CA VAL A 159 20.14 -6.11 -10.19
C VAL A 159 19.32 -7.37 -10.44
N ALA A 160 19.96 -8.40 -10.99
CA ALA A 160 19.39 -9.73 -11.16
C ALA A 160 20.06 -10.71 -10.20
N LYS A 161 19.28 -11.25 -9.26
CA LYS A 161 19.66 -12.31 -8.33
C LYS A 161 18.50 -13.30 -8.16
N PRO A 162 18.76 -14.54 -7.72
CA PRO A 162 17.71 -15.44 -7.24
C PRO A 162 16.85 -14.76 -6.16
N SER A 163 15.54 -15.03 -6.12
CA SER A 163 14.63 -14.35 -5.17
C SER A 163 15.01 -14.57 -3.71
N SER A 164 15.54 -15.75 -3.40
CA SER A 164 16.04 -16.13 -2.07
C SER A 164 17.23 -15.30 -1.59
N GLU A 165 18.03 -14.78 -2.53
CA GLU A 165 19.23 -14.00 -2.23
C GLU A 165 18.95 -12.49 -2.26
N TYR A 166 17.95 -12.08 -3.06
CA TYR A 166 17.62 -10.69 -3.32
C TYR A 166 17.26 -9.91 -2.04
N GLU A 167 17.87 -8.76 -1.86
CA GLU A 167 17.56 -7.80 -0.80
C GLU A 167 16.84 -6.59 -1.37
N PHE A 168 16.05 -5.91 -0.56
CA PHE A 168 15.29 -4.75 -1.04
C PHE A 168 16.25 -3.67 -1.57
N GLU A 169 17.35 -3.48 -0.85
CA GLU A 169 18.46 -2.58 -1.14
C GLU A 169 19.06 -2.82 -2.53
N ASP A 170 19.03 -4.06 -3.05
CA ASP A 170 19.59 -4.43 -4.34
C ASP A 170 18.89 -3.75 -5.53
N GLY A 171 17.60 -3.42 -5.43
CA GLY A 171 16.87 -2.74 -6.52
C GLY A 171 16.00 -1.57 -6.10
N ALA A 172 16.02 -1.18 -4.83
CA ALA A 172 15.32 -0.01 -4.34
C ALA A 172 15.68 1.25 -5.13
N GLY A 173 16.97 1.52 -5.34
CA GLY A 173 17.44 2.73 -6.03
C GLY A 173 16.98 2.80 -7.49
N TYR A 174 17.02 1.68 -8.21
CA TYR A 174 16.46 1.59 -9.57
C TYR A 174 14.95 1.85 -9.58
N GLN A 175 14.20 1.21 -8.67
CA GLN A 175 12.74 1.38 -8.59
C GLN A 175 12.36 2.83 -8.27
N ILE A 176 13.04 3.45 -7.29
CA ILE A 176 12.82 4.85 -6.89
C ILE A 176 13.11 5.79 -8.07
N GLN A 177 14.27 5.62 -8.72
CA GLN A 177 14.62 6.47 -9.87
C GLN A 177 13.62 6.32 -11.03
N LYS A 178 13.14 5.10 -11.28
CA LYS A 178 12.11 4.86 -12.29
C LYS A 178 10.83 5.63 -11.96
N LEU A 179 10.35 5.59 -10.73
CA LEU A 179 9.15 6.33 -10.30
C LEU A 179 9.34 7.84 -10.43
N ILE A 180 10.49 8.39 -10.02
CA ILE A 180 10.81 9.81 -10.20
C ILE A 180 10.69 10.21 -11.68
N ASN A 181 11.28 9.42 -12.58
CA ASN A 181 11.23 9.68 -14.01
C ASN A 181 9.80 9.60 -14.56
N GLU A 182 9.01 8.60 -14.13
CA GLU A 182 7.62 8.42 -14.54
C GLU A 182 6.72 9.57 -14.06
N ILE A 183 6.95 10.11 -12.86
CA ILE A 183 6.21 11.25 -12.33
C ILE A 183 6.54 12.52 -13.12
N ASN A 184 7.82 12.79 -13.37
CA ASN A 184 8.27 13.98 -14.11
C ASN A 184 7.82 13.99 -15.59
N ALA A 185 7.41 12.85 -16.14
CA ALA A 185 6.97 12.72 -17.52
C ALA A 185 5.44 12.89 -17.72
N ARG A 186 4.67 13.02 -16.64
CA ARG A 186 3.20 13.23 -16.68
C ARG A 186 2.90 14.73 -16.80
#